data_AF-A0A016T2U3-F1
#
_entry.id   AF-A0A016T2U3-F1
#
_cell.length_a   1.000
_cell.length_b   1.000
_cell.length_c   1.000
_cell.angle_alpha   90.00
_cell.angle_beta   90.00
_cell.angle_gamma   90.00
#
_symmetry.space_group_name_H-M   'P 1'
#
loop_
_entity.id
_entity.type
_entity.pdbx_description
1 polymer ?
#
loop_
_entity_poly.entity_id
_entity_poly.type
_entity_poly.pdbx_seq_one_letter_code
_entity_poly.pdbx_strand_id
1 'polypeptide(L)'
;MTMRCCAYSLAVFILADAQFNIPIPFGNIGLKKSSDGNLEITSNEGFSLFGFGGKRNLKLVAGNGTFNVEKEDIGIVNGSEYGGSGAFSFDKQRGIDVGQNVTLGGQTAVGGPGREGNFLMDLLHAIQNLTKKSS
;
A
#
# COMPACT_ATOMS: atom_id res chain seq x y z
N MET A 1 -48.70 -21.42 -26.14
CA MET A 1 -47.56 -22.33 -25.87
C MET A 1 -46.60 -22.14 -27.04
N THR A 2 -45.39 -21.58 -26.95
CA THR A 2 -44.37 -21.53 -25.89
C THR A 2 -43.41 -20.39 -26.29
N MET A 3 -43.21 -19.39 -25.44
CA MET A 3 -41.97 -19.15 -24.69
C MET A 3 -40.70 -18.91 -25.54
N ARG A 4 -40.41 -17.64 -25.86
CA ARG A 4 -39.07 -17.14 -26.27
C ARG A 4 -38.89 -15.69 -25.80
N CYS A 5 -38.64 -15.50 -24.49
CA CYS A 5 -38.37 -14.17 -23.90
C CYS A 5 -37.06 -14.10 -23.10
N CYS A 6 -36.20 -15.11 -23.13
CA CYS A 6 -35.08 -15.20 -22.18
C CYS A 6 -33.67 -15.16 -22.79
N ALA A 7 -33.49 -14.67 -24.02
CA ALA A 7 -32.16 -14.71 -24.67
C ALA A 7 -31.36 -13.40 -24.64
N TYR A 8 -31.96 -12.26 -24.23
CA TYR A 8 -31.31 -10.94 -24.37
C TYR A 8 -30.85 -10.29 -23.05
N SER A 9 -31.09 -10.91 -21.90
CA SER A 9 -30.82 -10.27 -20.59
C SER A 9 -29.49 -10.66 -19.93
N LEU A 10 -28.64 -11.50 -20.54
CA LEU A 10 -27.39 -11.97 -19.91
C LEU A 10 -26.10 -11.32 -20.47
N ALA A 11 -26.19 -10.40 -21.44
CA ALA A 11 -25.02 -9.81 -22.09
C ALA A 11 -24.62 -8.41 -21.57
N VAL A 12 -25.34 -7.84 -20.60
CA VAL A 12 -25.11 -6.45 -20.12
C VAL A 12 -24.41 -6.38 -18.75
N PHE A 13 -24.15 -7.51 -18.09
CA PHE A 13 -23.48 -7.52 -16.77
C PHE A 13 -21.97 -7.76 -16.78
N ILE A 14 -21.33 -7.87 -17.95
CA ILE A 14 -19.87 -8.01 -18.06
C ILE A 14 -19.25 -6.65 -18.39
N LEU A 15 -19.58 -5.61 -17.60
CA LEU A 15 -18.70 -4.45 -17.47
C LEU A 15 -17.58 -4.90 -16.54
N ALA A 16 -16.59 -5.54 -17.17
CA ALA A 16 -15.42 -6.12 -16.57
C ALA A 16 -14.82 -5.17 -15.51
N ASP A 17 -14.53 -5.72 -14.33
CA ASP A 17 -13.56 -5.16 -13.39
C ASP A 17 -12.20 -5.09 -14.10
N ALA A 18 -12.03 -4.06 -14.91
CA ALA A 18 -10.82 -3.86 -15.69
C ALA A 18 -9.73 -3.32 -14.76
N GLN A 19 -8.73 -4.16 -14.51
CA GLN A 19 -7.47 -3.75 -13.93
C GLN A 19 -6.53 -3.32 -15.07
N PHE A 20 -6.09 -2.07 -15.05
CA PHE A 20 -5.08 -1.54 -15.96
C PHE A 20 -3.75 -1.45 -15.24
N ASN A 21 -2.67 -1.91 -15.87
CA ASN A 21 -1.32 -1.80 -15.33
C ASN A 21 -0.40 -1.24 -16.42
N ILE A 22 0.22 -0.11 -16.15
CA ILE A 22 1.14 0.58 -17.05
C ILE A 22 2.55 0.33 -16.52
N PRO A 23 3.35 -0.54 -17.17
CA PRO A 23 4.75 -0.72 -16.79
C PRO A 23 5.56 0.53 -17.12
N ILE A 24 6.48 0.88 -16.22
CA ILE A 24 7.49 1.93 -16.42
C ILE A 24 8.87 1.35 -16.07
N PRO A 25 9.98 1.92 -16.57
CA PRO A 25 11.30 1.49 -16.14
C PRO A 25 11.38 1.53 -14.61
N PHE A 26 11.75 0.39 -14.01
CA PHE A 26 11.84 0.23 -12.56
C PHE A 26 10.50 0.38 -11.82
N GLY A 27 9.35 0.06 -12.44
CA GLY A 27 8.07 0.15 -11.73
C GLY A 27 6.80 -0.14 -12.54
N ASN A 28 5.66 0.23 -11.96
CA ASN A 28 4.35 0.16 -12.58
C ASN A 28 3.35 1.13 -11.96
N ILE A 29 2.35 1.54 -12.74
CA ILE A 29 1.16 2.26 -12.29
C ILE A 29 -0.07 1.38 -12.55
N GLY A 30 -0.80 1.05 -11.49
CA GLY A 30 -2.02 0.25 -11.52
C GLY A 30 -3.28 1.08 -11.28
N LEU A 31 -4.35 0.74 -11.98
CA LEU A 31 -5.70 1.27 -11.79
C LEU A 31 -6.66 0.09 -11.74
N LYS A 32 -7.47 -0.02 -10.69
CA LYS A 32 -8.52 -1.03 -10.62
C LYS A 32 -9.73 -0.54 -9.84
N LYS A 33 -10.86 -1.20 -10.07
CA LYS A 33 -12.03 -1.09 -9.22
C LYS A 33 -11.98 -2.23 -8.20
N SER A 34 -12.16 -1.91 -6.93
CA SER A 34 -12.29 -2.91 -5.85
C SER A 34 -13.67 -3.57 -5.89
N SER A 35 -13.81 -4.73 -5.23
CA SER A 35 -15.09 -5.45 -5.09
C SER A 35 -16.21 -4.58 -4.54
N ASP A 36 -15.84 -3.61 -3.71
CA ASP A 36 -16.79 -2.72 -3.04
C ASP A 36 -17.16 -1.53 -3.92
N GLY A 37 -16.56 -1.40 -5.11
CA GLY A 37 -16.81 -0.34 -6.08
C GLY A 37 -15.89 0.87 -5.94
N ASN A 38 -14.94 0.88 -5.00
CA ASN A 38 -13.97 1.96 -4.84
C ASN A 38 -12.91 1.91 -5.94
N LEU A 39 -12.46 3.09 -6.39
CA LEU A 39 -11.31 3.22 -7.27
C LEU A 39 -10.02 3.07 -6.47
N GLU A 40 -9.13 2.21 -6.94
CA GLU A 40 -7.77 2.05 -6.40
C GLU A 40 -6.75 2.41 -7.48
N ILE A 41 -5.83 3.31 -7.11
CA ILE A 41 -4.68 3.72 -7.91
C ILE A 41 -3.43 3.31 -7.15
N THR A 42 -2.52 2.60 -7.80
CA THR A 42 -1.23 2.18 -7.21
C THR A 42 -0.08 2.68 -8.07
N SER A 43 0.99 3.18 -7.46
CA SER A 43 2.28 3.35 -8.11
C SER A 43 3.31 2.56 -7.32
N ASN A 44 4.06 1.70 -7.98
CA ASN A 44 5.16 0.95 -7.38
C ASN A 44 6.41 1.23 -8.19
N GLU A 45 7.42 1.78 -7.56
CA GLU A 45 8.69 2.15 -8.19
C GLU A 45 9.83 1.58 -7.36
N GLY A 46 10.91 1.16 -7.99
CA GLY A 46 12.10 0.74 -7.28
C GLY A 46 13.12 -0.01 -8.12
N PHE A 47 14.35 0.09 -7.69
CA PHE A 47 15.48 -0.63 -8.24
C PHE A 47 16.44 -1.05 -7.11
N SER A 48 17.19 -2.12 -7.34
CA SER A 48 18.26 -2.57 -6.44
C SER A 48 19.40 -3.10 -7.28
N LEU A 49 20.60 -2.57 -7.05
CA LEU A 49 21.82 -2.93 -7.76
C LEU A 49 22.97 -3.10 -6.75
N PHE A 50 23.57 -4.28 -6.73
CA PHE A 50 24.65 -4.65 -5.81
C PHE A 50 24.33 -4.41 -4.32
N GLY A 51 23.06 -4.58 -3.92
CA GLY A 51 22.61 -4.36 -2.55
C GLY A 51 22.34 -2.90 -2.19
N PHE A 52 22.43 -1.97 -3.16
CA PHE A 52 22.07 -0.57 -3.00
C PHE A 52 20.92 -0.21 -3.93
N GLY A 53 19.97 0.56 -3.42
CA GLY A 53 18.84 0.97 -4.23
C GLY A 53 17.75 1.63 -3.41
N GLY A 54 16.55 1.65 -3.97
CA GLY A 54 15.39 2.17 -3.27
C GLY A 54 14.10 1.70 -3.92
N LYS A 55 13.03 1.76 -3.15
CA LYS A 55 11.66 1.52 -3.59
C LYS A 55 10.74 2.60 -3.03
N ARG A 56 9.71 2.92 -3.79
CA ARG A 56 8.66 3.87 -3.44
C ARG A 56 7.32 3.31 -3.88
N ASN A 57 6.39 3.20 -2.93
CA ASN A 57 5.04 2.75 -3.22
C ASN A 57 4.04 3.83 -2.83
N LEU A 58 3.00 4.00 -3.64
CA LEU A 58 1.86 4.86 -3.38
C LEU A 58 0.60 4.07 -3.69
N LYS A 59 -0.37 4.12 -2.79
CA LYS A 59 -1.71 3.58 -3.01
C LYS A 59 -2.74 4.62 -2.61
N LEU A 60 -3.70 4.87 -3.49
CA LEU A 60 -4.83 5.76 -3.28
C LEU A 60 -6.11 4.95 -3.48
N VAL A 61 -7.00 4.96 -2.50
CA VAL A 61 -8.33 4.35 -2.59
C VAL A 61 -9.36 5.43 -2.34
N ALA A 62 -10.32 5.58 -3.25
CA ALA A 62 -11.40 6.54 -3.10
C ALA A 62 -12.72 5.96 -3.61
N GLY A 63 -13.78 6.08 -2.81
CA GLY A 63 -15.12 5.66 -3.19
C GLY A 63 -16.00 5.36 -1.98
N ASN A 64 -17.32 5.40 -2.18
CA ASN A 64 -18.34 4.97 -1.21
C ASN A 64 -18.25 5.56 0.22
N GLY A 65 -17.65 6.75 0.33
CA GLY A 65 -17.44 7.45 1.60
C GLY A 65 -16.15 7.05 2.32
N THR A 66 -15.22 6.41 1.62
CA THR A 66 -13.88 6.07 2.07
C THR A 66 -12.85 6.80 1.20
N PHE A 67 -11.80 7.32 1.84
CA PHE A 67 -10.60 7.85 1.20
C PHE A 67 -9.39 7.32 1.96
N ASN A 68 -8.42 6.73 1.26
CA ASN A 68 -7.21 6.22 1.87
C ASN A 68 -6.01 6.53 0.98
N VAL A 69 -4.93 7.01 1.58
CA VAL A 69 -3.64 7.21 0.94
C VAL A 69 -2.58 6.51 1.77
N GLU A 70 -1.83 5.62 1.14
CA GLU A 70 -0.69 4.93 1.73
C GLU A 70 0.55 5.25 0.89
N LYS A 71 1.64 5.60 1.56
CA LYS A 71 2.92 5.90 0.94
C LYS A 71 4.01 5.12 1.65
N GLU A 72 4.98 4.63 0.91
CA GLU A 72 6.20 4.03 1.43
C GLU A 72 7.40 4.56 0.64
N ASP A 73 8.46 4.97 1.34
CA ASP A 73 9.76 5.31 0.75
C ASP A 73 10.84 4.54 1.52
N ILE A 74 11.55 3.65 0.83
CA ILE A 74 12.56 2.77 1.43
C ILE A 74 13.85 2.84 0.61
N GLY A 75 14.96 3.09 1.28
CA GLY A 75 16.31 2.85 0.78
C GLY A 75 16.76 1.43 1.09
N ILE A 76 17.54 0.86 0.18
CA ILE A 76 18.18 -0.44 0.33
C ILE A 76 19.68 -0.20 0.47
N VAL A 77 20.27 -0.66 1.58
CA VAL A 77 21.70 -0.54 1.87
C VAL A 77 22.22 -1.91 2.30
N ASN A 78 23.18 -2.46 1.54
CA ASN A 78 23.69 -3.82 1.71
C ASN A 78 22.56 -4.86 1.81
N GLY A 79 21.53 -4.73 0.96
CA GLY A 79 20.36 -5.61 0.93
C GLY A 79 19.39 -5.46 2.11
N SER A 80 19.64 -4.53 3.04
CA SER A 80 18.74 -4.23 4.16
C SER A 80 17.91 -2.98 3.89
N GLU A 81 16.66 -2.98 4.33
CA GLU A 81 15.70 -1.90 4.10
C GLU A 81 15.71 -0.85 5.22
N TYR A 82 15.68 0.42 4.82
CA TYR A 82 15.67 1.58 5.70
C TYR A 82 14.74 2.66 5.14
N GLY A 83 13.80 3.15 5.93
CA GLY A 83 12.93 4.25 5.51
C GLY A 83 11.64 4.29 6.29
N GLY A 84 10.60 4.84 5.66
CA GLY A 84 9.34 5.07 6.34
C GLY A 84 8.14 4.82 5.44
N SER A 85 7.03 4.51 6.08
CA SER A 85 5.73 4.49 5.42
C SER A 85 4.70 5.25 6.25
N GLY A 86 3.68 5.75 5.57
CA GLY A 86 2.62 6.53 6.19
C GLY A 86 1.30 6.23 5.51
N ALA A 87 0.24 6.25 6.30
CA ALA A 87 -1.13 6.09 5.82
C ALA A 87 -2.00 7.20 6.41
N PHE A 88 -2.90 7.73 5.59
CA PHE A 88 -4.01 8.54 6.05
C PHE A 88 -5.27 7.93 5.47
N SER A 89 -6.23 7.63 6.32
CA SER A 89 -7.52 7.10 5.91
C SER A 89 -8.66 7.86 6.58
N PHE A 90 -9.72 8.05 5.81
CA PHE A 90 -11.00 8.55 6.24
C PHE A 90 -12.05 7.53 5.83
N ASP A 91 -12.90 7.16 6.77
CA ASP A 91 -14.07 6.33 6.54
C ASP A 91 -15.29 6.97 7.19
N LYS A 92 -16.41 7.00 6.48
CA LYS A 92 -17.67 7.61 6.96
C LYS A 92 -18.18 7.04 8.28
N GLN A 93 -17.88 5.79 8.62
CA GLN A 93 -18.33 5.14 9.85
C GLN A 93 -17.26 5.18 10.94
N ARG A 94 -15.99 5.02 10.57
CA ARG A 94 -14.88 4.85 11.53
C ARG A 94 -14.10 6.14 11.81
N GLY A 95 -14.30 7.18 11.00
CA GLY A 95 -13.62 8.47 11.15
C GLY A 95 -12.25 8.50 10.48
N ILE A 96 -11.34 9.28 11.05
CA ILE A 96 -9.97 9.46 10.54
C ILE A 96 -9.02 8.49 11.27
N ASP A 97 -8.17 7.80 10.51
CA ASP A 97 -7.05 7.00 11.04
C ASP A 97 -5.76 7.38 10.32
N VAL A 98 -4.67 7.50 11.08
CA VAL A 98 -3.35 7.90 10.61
C VAL A 98 -2.33 6.87 11.07
N GLY A 99 -1.62 6.26 10.12
CA GLY A 99 -0.52 5.34 10.39
C GLY A 99 0.82 5.97 10.02
N GLN A 100 1.86 5.67 10.79
CA GLN A 100 3.24 6.05 10.48
C GLN A 100 4.16 4.92 10.90
N ASN A 101 4.99 4.41 10.01
CA ASN A 101 5.91 3.33 10.29
C ASN A 101 7.34 3.73 9.93
N VAL A 102 8.30 3.17 10.65
CA VAL A 102 9.73 3.34 10.38
C VAL A 102 10.37 1.97 10.27
N THR A 103 11.03 1.72 9.14
CA THR A 103 11.79 0.48 8.88
C THR A 103 13.28 0.75 9.03
N LEU A 104 13.96 -0.04 9.85
CA LEU A 104 15.38 0.05 10.15
C LEU A 104 16.00 -1.34 10.11
N GLY A 105 16.81 -1.62 9.08
CA GLY A 105 17.52 -2.89 8.96
C GLY A 105 16.59 -4.10 8.81
N GLY A 106 15.44 -3.92 8.17
CA GLY A 106 14.41 -4.96 8.04
C GLY A 106 13.49 -5.14 9.25
N GLN A 107 13.62 -4.32 10.29
CA GLN A 107 12.65 -4.25 11.40
C GLN A 107 11.76 -3.03 11.24
N THR A 108 10.45 -3.17 11.44
CA THR A 108 9.48 -2.08 11.27
C THR A 108 8.80 -1.75 12.59
N ALA A 109 8.93 -0.51 13.03
CA ALA A 109 8.16 0.06 14.14
C ALA A 109 6.88 0.69 13.59
N VAL A 110 5.73 0.36 14.19
CA VAL A 110 4.40 0.79 13.72
C VAL A 110 3.80 1.80 14.69
N GLY A 111 3.48 2.98 14.18
CA GLY A 111 2.95 4.12 14.92
C GLY A 111 1.65 4.66 14.34
N GLY A 112 1.06 5.60 15.08
CA GLY A 112 -0.26 6.18 14.84
C GLY A 112 -1.04 6.35 16.15
N PRO A 113 -2.23 6.96 16.11
CA PRO A 113 -3.06 7.17 17.29
C PRO A 113 -3.28 5.88 18.08
N GLY A 114 -2.98 5.90 19.38
CA GLY A 114 -3.14 4.77 20.29
C GLY A 114 -2.06 3.69 20.20
N ARG A 115 -1.02 3.90 19.38
CA ARG A 115 0.12 2.98 19.20
C ARG A 115 1.47 3.58 19.62
N GLU A 116 1.46 4.79 20.17
CA GLU A 116 2.66 5.58 20.43
C GLU A 116 3.64 4.90 21.41
N GLY A 117 3.11 4.25 22.46
CA GLY A 117 3.93 3.55 23.45
C GLY A 117 4.68 2.35 22.85
N ASN A 118 4.00 1.53 22.04
CA ASN A 118 4.62 0.39 21.38
C ASN A 118 5.58 0.84 20.27
N PHE A 119 5.22 1.89 19.53
CA PHE A 119 6.07 2.46 18.49
C PHE A 119 7.47 2.85 19.02
N LEU A 120 7.53 3.56 20.15
CA LEU A 120 8.82 3.97 20.74
C LEU A 120 9.66 2.77 21.18
N MET A 121 9.02 1.73 21.72
CA MET A 121 9.70 0.50 22.13
C MET A 121 10.23 -0.29 20.93
N ASP A 122 9.41 -0.46 19.89
CA ASP A 122 9.81 -1.15 18.66
C ASP A 122 10.94 -0.41 17.95
N LEU A 123 10.87 0.93 17.92
CA LEU A 123 11.93 1.77 17.34
C LEU A 123 13.24 1.63 18.13
N LEU A 124 13.17 1.64 19.47
CA LEU A 124 14.34 1.44 20.32
C LEU A 124 14.96 0.07 20.09
N HIS A 125 14.16 -0.99 20.04
CA HIS A 125 14.63 -2.34 19.73
C HIS A 125 15.29 -2.41 18.35
N ALA A 126 14.72 -1.75 17.34
CA ALA A 126 15.29 -1.69 16.01
C ALA A 126 16.69 -1.04 15.99
N ILE A 127 16.84 0.09 16.69
CA ILE A 127 18.13 0.79 16.82
C ILE A 127 19.16 -0.07 17.58
N GLN A 128 18.74 -0.74 18.66
CA GLN A 128 19.62 -1.64 19.43
C GLN A 128 20.10 -2.83 18.62
N ASN A 129 19.23 -3.41 17.78
CA ASN A 129 19.61 -4.54 16.93
C ASN A 129 20.56 -4.13 15.81
N LEU A 130 20.38 -2.92 15.25
CA LEU A 130 21.32 -2.36 14.27
C LEU A 130 22.71 -2.13 14.86
N THR A 131 22.80 -1.55 16.05
CA THR A 131 24.09 -1.28 16.69
C THR A 131 24.83 -2.57 17.07
N LYS A 132 24.13 -3.60 17.56
CA LYS A 132 24.73 -4.92 17.82
C LYS A 132 25.26 -5.61 16.56
N LYS A 133 24.61 -5.43 15.40
CA LYS A 133 25.04 -6.05 14.13
C LYS A 133 26.25 -5.34 13.50
N SER A 134 26.57 -4.13 13.96
CA SER A 134 27.69 -3.31 13.45
C SER A 134 28.97 -3.42 14.28
N SER A 135 28.96 -4.13 15.42
CA SER A 135 30.12 -4.46 16.26
C SER A 135 30.63 -5.86 15.94
#